data_AF-A0A674JDY8-F1
#
_entry.id   AF-A0A674JDY8-F1
#
_cell.length_a   1.000
_cell.length_b   1.000
_cell.length_c   1.000
_cell.angle_alpha   90.00
_cell.angle_beta   90.00
_cell.angle_gamma   90.00
#
_symmetry.space_group_name_H-M   'P 1'
#
loop_
_entity.id
_entity.type
_entity.pdbx_description
1 polymer ?
#
loop_
_entity_poly.entity_id
_entity_poly.type
_entity_poly.pdbx_seq_one_letter_code
_entity_poly.pdbx_strand_id
1 'polypeptide(L)'
;MDELNLARVFGPTLVGHGTSSPTPLAILQDTPQQCKVMARLLSLPPEFWRRFMGMELENLVPAAASDPLAGHAAWGPPQSRCGELSPWGSPCAPSP
;
A
#
# COMPACT_ATOMS: atom_id res chain seq x y z
N MET A 1 8.82 -22.09 -4.20
CA MET A 1 7.36 -22.02 -4.40
C MET A 1 7.11 -21.74 -5.87
N ASP A 2 6.18 -22.43 -6.51
CA ASP A 2 5.88 -22.20 -7.94
C ASP A 2 4.92 -21.03 -8.16
N GLU A 3 4.85 -20.56 -9.40
CA GLU A 3 4.03 -19.42 -9.82
C GLU A 3 2.53 -19.64 -9.53
N LEU A 4 2.02 -20.86 -9.66
CA LEU A 4 0.60 -21.15 -9.46
C LEU A 4 0.22 -21.05 -7.99
N ASN A 5 1.10 -21.50 -7.11
CA ASN A 5 0.92 -21.39 -5.68
C ASN A 5 1.02 -19.92 -5.22
N LEU A 6 1.95 -19.15 -5.77
CA LEU A 6 2.02 -17.70 -5.54
C LEU A 6 0.75 -17.00 -6.04
N ALA A 7 0.29 -17.36 -7.24
CA ALA A 7 -0.90 -16.77 -7.83
C ALA A 7 -2.18 -17.02 -7.01
N ARG A 8 -2.30 -18.18 -6.37
CA ARG A 8 -3.44 -18.49 -5.48
C ARG A 8 -3.47 -17.65 -4.22
N VAL A 9 -2.30 -17.37 -3.65
CA VAL A 9 -2.19 -16.56 -2.42
C VAL A 9 -2.35 -15.08 -2.77
N PHE A 10 -1.63 -14.59 -3.78
CA PHE A 10 -1.57 -13.17 -4.09
C PHE A 10 -2.67 -12.67 -5.00
N GLY A 11 -3.37 -13.55 -5.73
CA GLY A 11 -4.52 -13.19 -6.56
C GLY A 11 -5.56 -12.41 -5.75
N PRO A 12 -6.16 -13.00 -4.71
CA PRO A 12 -7.14 -12.29 -3.88
C PRO A 12 -6.57 -11.06 -3.16
N THR A 13 -5.31 -11.11 -2.73
CA THR A 13 -4.68 -10.04 -1.96
C THR A 13 -4.37 -8.79 -2.79
N LEU A 14 -3.88 -8.93 -4.02
CA LEU A 14 -3.43 -7.80 -4.84
C LEU A 14 -4.44 -7.38 -5.92
N VAL A 15 -5.21 -8.33 -6.47
CA VAL A 15 -6.20 -8.02 -7.51
C VAL A 15 -7.48 -7.46 -6.90
N GLY A 16 -7.93 -8.04 -5.78
CA GLY A 16 -9.14 -7.59 -5.07
C GLY A 16 -10.43 -7.70 -5.90
N HIS A 17 -11.44 -6.92 -5.52
CA HIS A 17 -12.77 -6.92 -6.14
C HIS A 17 -13.13 -5.54 -6.69
N GLY A 18 -14.02 -5.49 -7.69
CA GLY A 18 -14.47 -4.24 -8.30
C GLY A 18 -15.36 -3.35 -7.41
N THR A 19 -15.72 -3.84 -6.22
CA THR A 19 -16.56 -3.13 -5.24
C THR A 19 -16.00 -3.34 -3.83
N SER A 20 -16.22 -2.39 -2.92
CA SER A 20 -15.80 -2.51 -1.51
C SER A 20 -16.58 -3.54 -0.70
N SER A 21 -17.80 -3.90 -1.12
CA SER A 21 -18.65 -4.90 -0.45
C SER A 21 -19.17 -5.96 -1.44
N PRO A 22 -18.29 -6.85 -1.95
CA PRO A 22 -18.68 -7.89 -2.89
C PRO A 22 -19.58 -8.93 -2.22
N THR A 23 -20.51 -9.50 -2.98
CA THR A 23 -21.36 -10.59 -2.48
C THR A 23 -20.54 -11.89 -2.37
N PRO A 24 -20.93 -12.85 -1.51
CA PRO A 24 -20.24 -14.14 -1.42
C PRO A 24 -20.14 -14.89 -2.77
N LEU A 25 -21.18 -14.78 -3.60
CA LEU A 25 -21.18 -15.38 -4.93
C LEU A 25 -20.16 -14.70 -5.86
N ALA A 26 -20.07 -13.37 -5.84
CA ALA A 26 -19.07 -12.63 -6.60
C ALA A 26 -17.65 -13.00 -6.15
N ILE A 27 -17.40 -13.11 -4.84
CA ILE A 27 -16.10 -13.55 -4.31
C ILE A 27 -15.71 -14.93 -4.86
N LEU A 28 -16.65 -15.88 -4.84
CA LEU A 28 -16.43 -17.23 -5.36
C LEU A 28 -16.13 -17.24 -6.87
N GLN A 29 -16.80 -16.39 -7.63
CA GLN A 29 -16.61 -16.27 -9.08
C GLN A 29 -15.32 -15.55 -9.46
N ASP A 30 -14.92 -14.54 -8.68
CA ASP A 30 -13.75 -13.71 -8.94
C ASP A 30 -12.44 -14.42 -8.57
N THR A 31 -12.43 -15.17 -7.47
CA THR A 31 -11.21 -15.79 -6.92
C THR A 31 -10.40 -16.58 -7.97
N PRO A 32 -11.00 -17.45 -8.80
CA PRO A 32 -10.27 -18.14 -9.87
C PRO A 32 -9.71 -17.20 -10.95
N GLN A 33 -10.39 -16.08 -11.23
CA GLN A 33 -9.92 -15.10 -12.22
C GLN A 33 -8.75 -14.28 -11.67
N GLN A 34 -8.80 -13.88 -10.40
CA GLN A 34 -7.71 -13.20 -9.71
C GLN A 34 -6.43 -14.04 -9.73
N CYS A 35 -6.54 -15.36 -9.53
CA CYS A 35 -5.40 -16.27 -9.66
C CYS A 35 -4.80 -16.22 -11.07
N LYS A 36 -5.63 -16.21 -12.12
CA LYS A 36 -5.15 -16.13 -13.52
C LYS A 36 -4.47 -14.79 -13.80
N VAL A 37 -5.03 -13.68 -13.30
CA VAL A 37 -4.41 -12.36 -13.42
C VAL A 37 -3.03 -12.38 -12.78
N MET A 38 -2.91 -12.86 -11.54
CA MET A 38 -1.63 -12.92 -10.85
C MET A 38 -0.63 -13.85 -11.56
N ALA A 39 -1.07 -15.00 -12.06
CA ALA A 39 -0.21 -15.89 -12.85
C ALA A 39 0.31 -15.20 -14.12
N ARG A 40 -0.52 -14.40 -14.79
CA ARG A 40 -0.10 -13.62 -15.97
C ARG A 40 0.90 -12.54 -15.60
N LEU A 41 0.70 -11.82 -14.49
CA LEU A 41 1.66 -10.84 -14.00
C LEU A 41 3.01 -11.48 -13.67
N LEU A 42 3.00 -12.63 -12.98
CA LEU A 42 4.21 -13.38 -12.64
C LEU A 42 4.95 -13.90 -13.89
N SER A 43 4.22 -14.26 -14.94
CA SER A 43 4.81 -14.75 -16.20
C SER A 43 5.50 -13.67 -17.05
N LEU A 44 5.38 -12.39 -16.67
CA LEU A 44 6.07 -11.32 -17.39
C LEU A 44 7.60 -11.44 -17.19
N PRO A 45 8.41 -11.21 -18.24
CA PRO A 45 9.85 -11.30 -18.14
C PRO A 45 10.41 -10.36 -17.06
N PRO A 46 11.45 -10.75 -16.30
CA PRO A 46 12.07 -9.89 -15.29
C PRO A 46 12.53 -8.52 -15.84
N GLU A 47 12.90 -8.46 -17.12
CA GLU A 47 13.25 -7.24 -17.86
C GLU A 47 12.11 -6.21 -17.87
N PHE A 48 10.86 -6.68 -17.94
CA PHE A 48 9.69 -5.81 -17.92
C PHE A 48 9.61 -5.07 -16.58
N TRP A 49 9.72 -5.81 -15.48
CA TRP A 49 9.63 -5.27 -14.12
C TRP A 49 10.83 -4.38 -13.75
N ARG A 50 12.04 -4.71 -14.24
CA ARG A 50 13.26 -3.92 -13.98
C ARG A 50 13.15 -2.45 -14.39
N ARG A 51 12.31 -2.12 -15.38
CA ARG A 51 12.05 -0.74 -15.82
C ARG A 51 11.43 0.13 -14.73
N PHE A 52 10.72 -0.47 -13.78
CA PHE A 52 10.02 0.23 -12.70
C PHE A 52 10.83 0.29 -11.40
N MET A 53 11.77 -0.64 -11.19
CA MET A 53 12.54 -0.75 -9.94
C MET A 53 13.58 0.38 -9.71
N GLY A 54 13.83 1.24 -10.70
CA GLY A 54 14.75 2.38 -10.61
C GLY A 54 14.08 3.75 -10.59
N MET A 55 12.75 3.83 -10.75
CA MET A 55 12.03 5.10 -10.90
C MET A 55 11.74 5.82 -9.58
N GLU A 56 11.98 5.17 -8.43
CA GLU A 56 11.73 5.73 -7.09
C GLU A 56 12.84 6.67 -6.59
N LEU A 57 14.06 6.63 -7.13
CA LEU A 57 15.12 7.52 -6.62
C LEU A 57 15.04 8.95 -7.19
N GLU A 58 14.37 9.14 -8.32
CA GLU A 58 14.37 10.41 -9.06
C GLU A 58 13.20 11.34 -8.68
N ASN A 59 12.14 10.78 -8.06
CA ASN A 59 10.92 11.53 -7.71
C ASN A 59 10.76 11.80 -6.20
N LEU A 60 11.73 11.42 -5.38
CA LEU A 60 11.77 11.80 -3.97
C LEU A 60 12.58 13.11 -3.82
N VAL A 61 11.85 14.23 -3.85
CA VAL A 61 12.27 15.60 -3.48
C VAL A 61 13.12 16.34 -4.53
N PRO A 62 12.65 17.48 -5.10
CA PRO A 62 13.55 18.46 -5.70
C PRO A 62 14.51 18.88 -4.59
N ALA A 63 15.81 18.66 -4.78
CA ALA A 63 16.88 19.05 -3.88
C ALA A 63 16.57 20.42 -3.27
N ALA A 64 16.01 20.41 -2.06
CA ALA A 64 15.88 21.60 -1.26
C ALA A 64 17.33 22.02 -1.03
N ALA A 65 17.66 23.18 -1.60
CA ALA A 65 18.98 23.77 -1.55
C ALA A 65 19.57 23.59 -0.14
N SER A 66 20.80 23.09 -0.12
CA SER A 66 21.64 22.99 1.05
C SER A 66 21.58 24.29 1.87
N ASP A 67 20.90 24.25 3.01
CA ASP A 67 21.03 25.24 4.07
C ASP A 67 21.70 24.57 5.27
N PRO A 68 22.96 24.92 5.64
CA PRO A 68 23.72 24.19 6.65
C PRO A 68 23.27 24.40 8.10
N LEU A 69 22.16 25.10 8.36
CA LEU A 69 21.75 25.50 9.71
C LEU A 69 20.30 25.11 10.05
N ALA A 70 19.99 23.81 10.06
CA ALA A 70 18.78 23.31 10.70
C ALA A 70 19.11 22.04 11.50
N GLY A 71 19.80 22.25 12.62
CA GLY A 71 20.09 21.20 13.59
C GLY A 71 18.82 20.66 14.25
N HIS A 72 18.83 19.33 14.45
CA HIS A 72 18.26 18.66 15.62
C HIS A 72 16.74 18.61 15.81
N ALA A 73 15.93 18.29 14.79
CA ALA A 73 14.55 17.88 15.07
C ALA A 73 13.99 16.77 14.17
N ALA A 74 13.44 15.76 14.86
CA ALA A 74 12.34 14.90 14.45
C ALA A 74 12.65 13.67 13.56
N TRP A 75 13.28 12.66 14.17
CA TRP A 75 12.99 11.26 13.85
C TRP A 75 12.16 10.67 14.98
N GLY A 76 10.84 10.73 14.84
CA GLY A 76 9.88 9.99 15.66
C GLY A 76 8.87 9.30 14.73
N PRO A 77 8.38 8.10 15.08
CA PRO A 77 7.51 7.32 14.19
C PRO A 77 6.16 8.01 13.99
N PRO A 78 5.48 7.81 12.84
CA PRO A 78 4.18 8.40 12.58
C PRO A 78 3.15 7.82 13.55
N GLN A 79 2.65 8.64 14.48
CA GLN A 79 1.47 8.27 15.27
C GLN A 79 0.26 8.15 14.35
N SER A 80 -0.26 6.93 14.28
CA SER A 80 -1.59 6.59 13.81
C SER A 80 -2.65 7.49 14.45
N ARG A 81 -3.17 8.45 13.69
CA ARG A 81 -4.36 9.23 14.08
C ARG A 81 -5.60 8.39 13.77
N CYS A 82 -5.85 7.41 14.63
CA CYS A 82 -7.13 6.69 14.71
C CYS A 82 -8.01 7.47 15.71
N GLY A 83 -9.22 7.85 15.33
CA GLY A 83 -10.22 8.34 16.28
C GLY A 83 -10.94 9.62 15.84
N GLU A 84 -12.04 9.41 15.13
CA GLU A 84 -13.36 9.99 15.42
C GLU A 84 -13.47 11.50 15.73
N LEU A 85 -13.98 12.23 14.72
CA LEU A 85 -14.68 13.48 14.93
C LEU A 85 -15.94 13.21 15.77
N SER A 86 -15.92 13.63 17.05
CA SER A 86 -17.15 13.84 17.82
C SER A 86 -17.61 15.30 17.66
N PRO A 87 -18.92 15.61 17.59
CA PRO A 87 -19.39 16.94 17.19
C PRO A 87 -19.43 17.97 18.33
N TRP A 88 -18.97 17.63 19.53
CA TRP A 88 -19.11 18.51 20.70
C TRP A 88 -17.72 18.79 21.28
N GLY A 89 -17.23 20.00 21.03
CA GLY A 89 -15.91 20.45 21.44
C GLY A 89 -15.80 20.62 22.96
N SER A 90 -14.84 19.93 23.56
CA SER A 90 -14.24 20.30 24.84
C SER A 90 -12.85 19.64 24.96
N PRO A 91 -11.80 20.36 25.43
CA PRO A 91 -10.48 19.77 25.58
C PRO A 91 -10.40 18.94 26.87
N CYS A 92 -9.89 17.70 26.79
CA CYS A 92 -9.55 16.91 27.97
C CYS A 92 -8.29 17.49 28.65
N ALA A 93 -8.40 17.84 29.93
CA ALA A 93 -7.26 18.18 30.77
C ALA A 93 -6.48 16.90 31.19
N PRO A 94 -5.15 16.95 31.35
CA PRO A 94 -4.38 15.84 31.89
C PRO A 94 -4.53 15.77 33.42
N SER A 95 -4.85 14.58 33.93
CA SER A 95 -4.87 14.22 35.35
C SER A 95 -3.47 13.70 35.79
N PRO A 96 -3.16 13.69 37.11
CA PRO A 96 -1.82 13.93 37.66
C PRO A 96 -0.81 12.79 37.51
#